data_AF-A0A7R9I816-F1
#
_entry.id   AF-A0A7R9I816-F1
#
_cell.length_a   1.000
_cell.length_b   1.000
_cell.length_c   1.000
_cell.angle_alpha   90.00
_cell.angle_beta   90.00
_cell.angle_gamma   90.00
#
_symmetry.space_group_name_H-M   'P 1'
#
loop_
_entity.id
_entity.type
_entity.pdbx_description
1 polymer ?
#
loop_
_entity_poly.entity_id
_entity_poly.type
_entity_poly.pdbx_seq_one_letter_code
_entity_poly.pdbx_strand_id
1 'polypeptide(L)'
;TAGGDQVNYRRASRLLFQAVLAAAKLTFFEQLEQFPWEMISLLSGHPVVRAHSLHMLHSLFKVHEKGIKNGHVVSTNPELGNYIVNPDQNLNSMEERIKMSLVPRTPKWKGIFGVKPTSQQFKNALKDYDIFL
;
A
#
# COMPACT_ATOMS: atom_id res chain seq x y z
N THR A 1 -40.52 5.15 -9.89
CA THR A 1 -39.46 4.21 -10.33
C THR A 1 -38.18 4.34 -9.51
N ALA A 2 -38.30 4.52 -8.18
CA ALA A 2 -37.20 4.85 -7.26
C ALA A 2 -36.42 3.63 -6.71
N GLY A 3 -36.45 2.49 -7.42
CA GLY A 3 -35.86 1.23 -6.94
C GLY A 3 -34.44 0.93 -7.46
N GLY A 4 -33.97 1.65 -8.48
CA GLY A 4 -32.68 1.37 -9.14
C GLY A 4 -31.46 1.89 -8.37
N ASP A 5 -31.57 3.07 -7.74
CA ASP A 5 -30.42 3.73 -7.12
C ASP A 5 -29.99 3.09 -5.80
N GLN A 6 -30.93 2.57 -4.99
CA GLN A 6 -30.58 1.88 -3.74
C GLN A 6 -29.86 0.55 -3.95
N VAL A 7 -30.11 -0.14 -5.08
CA VAL A 7 -29.46 -1.42 -5.39
C VAL A 7 -28.00 -1.20 -5.82
N ASN A 8 -27.70 -0.08 -6.49
CA ASN A 8 -26.33 0.29 -6.86
C ASN A 8 -25.49 0.72 -5.65
N TYR A 9 -26.07 1.47 -4.70
CA TYR A 9 -25.37 1.77 -3.44
C TYR A 9 -25.05 0.50 -2.65
N ARG A 10 -25.95 -0.49 -2.62
CA ARG A 10 -25.73 -1.78 -1.94
C ARG A 10 -24.65 -2.67 -2.61
N ARG A 11 -24.39 -2.49 -3.91
CA ARG A 11 -23.31 -3.18 -4.63
C ARG A 11 -21.97 -2.45 -4.50
N ALA A 12 -21.96 -1.13 -4.61
CA ALA A 12 -20.77 -0.31 -4.35
C ALA A 12 -20.29 -0.47 -2.89
N SER A 13 -21.23 -0.56 -1.95
CA SER A 13 -20.91 -0.83 -0.55
C SER A 13 -20.37 -2.26 -0.33
N ARG A 14 -20.76 -3.26 -1.13
CA ARG A 14 -20.18 -4.62 -1.02
C ARG A 14 -18.73 -4.72 -1.53
N LEU A 15 -18.37 -3.92 -2.53
CA LEU A 15 -16.99 -3.87 -3.04
C LEU A 15 -16.06 -3.09 -2.08
N LEU A 16 -16.57 -2.07 -1.40
CA LEU A 16 -15.85 -1.35 -0.34
C LEU A 16 -15.71 -2.15 0.98
N PHE A 17 -16.48 -3.23 1.19
CA PHE A 17 -16.54 -3.97 2.45
C PHE A 17 -15.77 -5.31 2.48
N GLN A 18 -15.11 -5.70 1.39
CA GLN A 18 -14.52 -7.04 1.25
C GLN A 18 -13.05 -7.16 1.72
N ALA A 19 -12.52 -6.19 2.47
CA ALA A 19 -11.10 -6.20 2.85
C ALA A 19 -10.77 -5.49 4.17
N VAL A 20 -11.73 -5.31 5.08
CA VAL A 20 -11.47 -4.60 6.35
C VAL A 20 -11.61 -5.57 7.51
N LEU A 21 -10.49 -6.09 8.01
CA LEU A 21 -10.47 -6.62 9.37
C LEU A 21 -10.60 -5.42 10.32
N ALA A 22 -11.76 -5.33 10.98
CA ALA A 22 -12.07 -4.26 11.91
C ALA A 22 -11.08 -4.28 13.09
N ALA A 23 -10.31 -3.20 13.22
CA ALA A 23 -9.49 -2.93 14.40
C ALA A 23 -10.41 -2.56 15.59
N ALA A 24 -10.76 -3.55 16.40
CA ALA A 24 -11.37 -3.35 17.70
C ALA A 24 -10.26 -3.33 18.76
N LYS A 25 -9.90 -2.16 19.27
CA LYS A 25 -8.81 -2.00 20.24
C LYS A 25 -9.21 -2.54 21.63
N LEU A 26 -8.97 -3.84 21.84
CA LEU A 26 -8.76 -4.46 23.15
C LEU A 26 -7.26 -4.73 23.28
N THR A 27 -6.67 -4.58 24.47
CA THR A 27 -5.22 -4.78 24.75
C THR A 27 -4.64 -6.16 24.38
N PHE A 28 -5.46 -7.07 23.86
CA PHE A 28 -5.09 -8.35 23.24
C PHE A 28 -4.73 -8.24 21.75
N PHE A 29 -5.08 -7.13 21.08
CA PHE A 29 -4.97 -6.99 19.62
C PHE A 29 -3.53 -6.81 19.10
N GLU A 30 -2.62 -6.23 19.89
CA GLU A 30 -1.23 -6.00 19.44
C GLU A 30 -0.47 -7.32 19.27
N GLN A 31 -0.69 -8.29 20.18
CA GLN A 31 -0.13 -9.64 20.01
C GLN A 31 -0.78 -10.38 18.85
N LEU A 32 -2.06 -10.12 18.58
CA LEU A 32 -2.76 -10.70 17.43
C LEU A 32 -2.27 -10.16 16.09
N GLU A 33 -1.69 -8.96 16.06
CA GLU A 33 -1.11 -8.39 14.85
C GLU A 33 0.05 -9.23 14.29
N GLN A 34 0.70 -10.05 15.12
CA GLN A 34 1.78 -10.92 14.65
C GLN A 34 1.28 -12.11 13.80
N PHE A 35 -0.01 -12.46 13.89
CA PHE A 35 -0.55 -13.58 13.12
C PHE A 35 -0.74 -13.19 11.65
N PRO A 36 -0.41 -14.08 10.69
CA PRO A 36 -0.58 -13.82 9.27
C PRO A 36 -2.03 -14.10 8.83
N TRP A 37 -2.99 -13.31 9.31
CA TRP A 37 -4.42 -13.50 9.05
C TRP A 37 -4.76 -13.60 7.56
N GLU A 38 -4.02 -12.90 6.70
CA GLU A 38 -4.14 -12.93 5.24
C GLU A 38 -3.89 -14.31 4.63
N MET A 39 -3.13 -15.17 5.32
CA MET A 39 -2.77 -16.51 4.86
C MET A 39 -3.81 -17.58 5.22
N ILE A 40 -4.92 -17.20 5.87
CA ILE A 40 -6.01 -18.13 6.15
C ILE A 40 -6.68 -18.53 4.83
N SER A 41 -6.98 -19.81 4.67
CA SER A 41 -7.56 -20.37 3.42
C SER A 41 -8.82 -19.64 2.96
N LEU A 42 -9.66 -19.17 3.89
CA LEU A 42 -10.85 -18.37 3.61
C LEU A 42 -10.56 -16.99 2.98
N LEU A 43 -9.36 -16.45 3.19
CA LEU A 43 -8.92 -15.15 2.69
C LEU A 43 -7.92 -15.25 1.53
N SER A 44 -7.36 -16.44 1.27
CA SER A 44 -6.29 -16.66 0.28
C SER A 44 -6.62 -16.23 -1.17
N GLY A 45 -7.88 -15.95 -1.48
CA GLY A 45 -8.32 -15.45 -2.80
C GLY A 45 -8.88 -14.02 -2.78
N HIS A 46 -8.84 -13.33 -1.64
CA HIS A 46 -9.41 -12.00 -1.46
C HIS A 46 -8.32 -10.96 -1.24
N PRO A 47 -8.43 -9.75 -1.84
CA PRO A 47 -7.53 -8.66 -1.51
C PRO A 47 -7.85 -8.20 -0.08
N VAL A 48 -6.90 -8.36 0.84
CA VAL A 48 -7.04 -7.95 2.25
C VAL A 48 -5.98 -6.91 2.56
N VAL A 49 -6.35 -5.89 3.33
CA VAL A 49 -5.41 -4.87 3.83
C VAL A 49 -5.63 -4.68 5.33
N ARG A 50 -4.54 -4.43 6.06
CA ARG A 50 -4.60 -4.09 7.48
C ARG A 50 -4.80 -2.58 7.65
N ALA A 51 -5.58 -2.21 8.64
CA ALA A 51 -5.72 -0.83 9.07
C ALA A 51 -5.67 -0.76 10.59
N HIS A 52 -4.85 0.15 11.13
CA HIS A 52 -4.68 0.34 12.57
C HIS A 52 -5.93 0.91 13.27
N SER A 53 -6.77 1.65 12.55
CA SER A 53 -8.04 2.16 13.08
C SER A 53 -9.02 2.50 11.96
N LEU A 54 -10.31 2.43 12.28
CA LEU A 54 -11.38 2.87 11.38
C LEU A 54 -11.27 4.36 11.03
N HIS A 55 -10.84 5.19 12.00
CA HIS A 55 -10.66 6.63 11.78
C HIS A 55 -9.57 6.90 10.74
N MET A 56 -8.42 6.23 10.84
CA MET A 56 -7.35 6.33 9.84
C MET A 56 -7.83 5.89 8.46
N LEU A 57 -8.56 4.77 8.37
CA LEU A 57 -9.10 4.27 7.10
C LEU A 57 -10.08 5.27 6.47
N HIS A 58 -10.98 5.83 7.27
CA HIS A 58 -11.92 6.84 6.79
C HIS A 58 -11.22 8.13 6.33
N SER A 59 -10.21 8.59 7.07
CA SER A 59 -9.41 9.75 6.69
C SER A 59 -8.66 9.52 5.37
N LEU A 60 -8.04 8.34 5.20
CA LEU A 60 -7.41 7.95 3.94
C LEU A 60 -8.43 7.90 2.79
N PHE A 61 -9.59 7.30 3.01
CA PHE A 61 -10.67 7.29 2.03
C PHE A 61 -11.05 8.72 1.62
N LYS A 62 -11.24 9.64 2.56
CA LYS A 62 -11.62 11.03 2.26
C LYS A 62 -10.56 11.81 1.51
N VAL A 63 -9.28 11.58 1.80
CA VAL A 63 -8.17 12.19 1.05
C VAL A 63 -8.17 11.72 -0.42
N HIS A 64 -8.47 10.44 -0.67
CA HIS A 64 -8.36 9.84 -2.00
C HIS A 64 -9.70 9.63 -2.72
N GLU A 65 -10.84 9.97 -2.12
CA GLU A 65 -12.21 9.68 -2.60
C GLU A 65 -12.41 10.07 -4.08
N LYS A 66 -11.89 11.24 -4.48
CA LYS A 66 -11.97 11.74 -5.86
C LYS A 66 -11.12 10.96 -6.87
N GLY A 67 -10.05 10.31 -6.41
CA GLY A 67 -9.10 9.54 -7.22
C GLY A 67 -9.41 8.04 -7.28
N ILE A 68 -10.40 7.56 -6.54
CA ILE A 68 -10.79 6.15 -6.53
C ILE A 68 -11.68 5.84 -7.74
N LYS A 69 -11.26 4.86 -8.56
CA LYS A 69 -12.06 4.28 -9.65
C LYS A 69 -12.04 2.76 -9.53
N ASN A 70 -13.21 2.13 -9.65
CA ASN A 70 -13.36 0.67 -9.53
C ASN A 70 -12.74 0.09 -8.25
N GLY A 71 -12.75 0.84 -7.14
CA GLY A 71 -12.19 0.40 -5.86
C GLY A 71 -10.68 0.60 -5.69
N HIS A 72 -10.00 1.23 -6.65
CA HIS A 72 -8.55 1.50 -6.59
C HIS A 72 -8.23 2.98 -6.77
N VAL A 73 -7.18 3.45 -6.09
CA VAL A 73 -6.65 4.81 -6.31
C VAL A 73 -5.91 4.84 -7.65
N VAL A 74 -6.33 5.73 -8.56
CA VAL A 74 -5.78 5.83 -9.93
C VAL A 74 -4.82 7.02 -10.08
N SER A 75 -4.55 7.76 -9.01
CA SER A 75 -3.75 8.99 -9.07
C SER A 75 -2.23 8.78 -9.05
N THR A 76 -1.74 7.55 -9.16
CA THR A 76 -0.31 7.22 -9.07
C THR A 76 0.31 7.17 -10.47
N ASN A 77 1.32 7.98 -10.73
CA ASN A 77 2.15 7.87 -11.93
C ASN A 77 3.20 6.75 -11.73
N PRO A 78 3.10 5.61 -12.46
CA PRO A 78 4.01 4.48 -12.28
C PRO A 78 5.45 4.79 -12.68
N GLU A 79 5.70 5.88 -13.40
CA GLU A 79 7.03 6.33 -13.79
C GLU A 79 7.69 7.25 -12.76
N LEU A 80 6.90 7.80 -11.82
CA LEU A 80 7.35 8.72 -10.78
C LEU A 80 7.63 7.96 -9.48
N GLY A 81 8.61 7.06 -9.53
CA GLY A 81 9.02 6.27 -8.38
C GLY A 81 10.45 6.56 -7.90
N ASN A 82 10.69 6.23 -6.64
CA ASN A 82 12.00 6.25 -6.02
C ASN A 82 12.31 4.92 -5.31
N TYR A 83 13.59 4.56 -5.19
CA TYR A 83 13.99 3.37 -4.43
C TYR A 83 15.25 3.58 -3.58
N ILE A 84 15.32 2.90 -2.44
CA ILE A 84 16.49 2.81 -1.56
C ILE A 84 16.75 1.35 -1.23
N VAL A 85 17.77 0.77 -1.85
CA VAL A 85 18.06 -0.66 -1.75
C VAL A 85 19.37 -0.88 -0.99
N ASN A 86 19.33 -1.77 0.01
CA ASN A 86 20.49 -2.18 0.82
C ASN A 86 21.30 -1.00 1.40
N PRO A 87 20.68 -0.06 2.15
CA PRO A 87 21.37 1.15 2.62
C PRO A 87 22.54 0.89 3.57
N ASP A 88 22.55 -0.24 4.27
CA ASP A 88 23.63 -0.66 5.19
C ASP A 88 24.69 -1.56 4.53
N GLN A 89 24.56 -1.82 3.22
CA GLN A 89 25.51 -2.58 2.41
C GLN A 89 25.85 -3.99 2.96
N ASN A 90 24.90 -4.63 3.64
CA ASN A 90 25.07 -5.95 4.26
C ASN A 90 24.34 -7.08 3.51
N LEU A 91 23.62 -6.78 2.43
CA LEU A 91 22.86 -7.74 1.61
C LEU A 91 23.28 -7.73 0.12
N ASN A 92 24.58 -7.79 -0.17
CA ASN A 92 25.13 -7.59 -1.53
C ASN A 92 24.55 -8.53 -2.60
N SER A 93 24.36 -9.82 -2.29
CA SER A 93 23.75 -10.77 -3.24
C SER A 93 22.28 -10.42 -3.56
N MET A 94 21.54 -9.92 -2.57
CA MET A 94 20.17 -9.46 -2.76
C MET A 94 20.12 -8.14 -3.54
N GLU A 95 21.05 -7.22 -3.25
CA GLU A 95 21.18 -5.94 -3.95
C GLU A 95 21.34 -6.17 -5.45
N GLU A 96 22.30 -7.01 -5.86
CA GLU A 96 22.53 -7.32 -7.28
C GLU A 96 21.29 -7.95 -7.92
N ARG A 97 20.62 -8.87 -7.22
CA ARG A 97 19.38 -9.49 -7.73
C ARG A 97 18.25 -8.47 -7.92
N ILE A 98 18.05 -7.57 -6.96
CA ILE A 98 17.03 -6.51 -7.06
C ILE A 98 17.42 -5.55 -8.17
N LYS A 99 18.68 -5.13 -8.26
CA LYS A 99 19.18 -4.21 -9.28
C LYS A 99 18.97 -4.75 -10.70
N MET A 100 19.31 -6.02 -10.94
CA MET A 100 19.05 -6.69 -12.22
C MET A 100 17.56 -6.75 -12.59
N SER A 101 16.67 -6.81 -11.57
CA SER A 101 15.22 -6.90 -11.79
C SER A 101 14.57 -5.52 -11.91
N LEU A 102 14.94 -4.56 -11.07
CA LEU A 102 14.27 -3.29 -10.89
C LEU A 102 14.67 -2.31 -11.98
N VAL A 103 15.98 -2.09 -12.21
CA VAL A 103 16.47 -1.06 -13.14
C VAL A 103 15.90 -1.19 -14.55
N PRO A 104 15.82 -2.39 -15.17
CA PRO A 104 15.21 -2.53 -16.49
C PRO A 104 13.70 -2.27 -16.51
N ARG A 105 13.01 -2.51 -15.39
CA ARG A 105 11.55 -2.32 -15.26
C ARG A 105 11.17 -0.89 -14.92
N THR A 106 12.09 -0.12 -14.34
CA THR A 106 11.82 1.24 -13.85
C THR A 106 12.86 2.25 -14.34
N PRO A 107 13.05 2.40 -15.67
CA PRO A 107 14.14 3.21 -16.23
C PRO A 107 14.07 4.70 -15.88
N LYS A 108 12.90 5.22 -15.50
CA LYS A 108 12.70 6.63 -15.11
C LYS A 108 12.78 6.87 -13.60
N TRP A 109 12.83 5.81 -12.81
CA TRP A 109 12.89 5.94 -11.36
C TRP A 109 14.28 6.39 -10.92
N LYS A 110 14.33 7.14 -9.83
CA LYS A 110 15.57 7.57 -9.20
C LYS A 110 15.81 6.74 -7.94
N GLY A 111 17.04 6.48 -7.58
CA GLY A 111 17.28 5.74 -6.35
C GLY A 111 18.75 5.49 -6.07
N ILE A 112 18.99 4.84 -4.94
CA ILE A 112 20.33 4.52 -4.46
C ILE A 112 20.42 3.04 -4.09
N PHE A 113 21.60 2.48 -4.32
CA PHE A 113 21.98 1.11 -3.94
C PHE A 113 23.20 1.19 -3.02
N GLY A 114 23.23 0.36 -1.97
CA GLY A 114 24.42 0.21 -1.13
C GLY A 114 24.82 1.46 -0.34
N VAL A 115 23.95 2.46 -0.25
CA VAL A 115 24.26 3.78 0.34
C VAL A 115 23.12 4.22 1.25
N LYS A 116 23.49 4.63 2.47
CA LYS A 116 22.54 5.18 3.44
C LYS A 116 22.08 6.58 2.99
N PRO A 117 20.76 6.82 2.86
CA PRO A 117 20.26 8.13 2.51
C PRO A 117 20.50 9.13 3.65
N THR A 118 20.72 10.39 3.30
CA THR A 118 20.56 11.48 4.26
C THR A 118 19.09 11.61 4.66
N SER A 119 18.82 12.21 5.83
CA SER A 119 17.45 12.48 6.27
C SER A 119 16.66 13.34 5.28
N GLN A 120 17.33 14.24 4.56
CA GLN A 120 16.68 15.08 3.56
C GLN A 120 16.34 14.27 2.30
N GLN A 121 17.24 13.41 1.82
CA GLN A 121 16.97 12.53 0.68
C GLN A 121 15.78 11.61 0.97
N PHE A 122 15.72 11.02 2.17
CA PHE A 122 14.61 10.15 2.56
C PHE A 122 13.27 10.91 2.62
N LYS A 123 13.27 12.12 3.20
CA LYS A 123 12.07 12.98 3.23
C LYS A 123 11.59 13.37 1.83
N ASN A 124 12.50 13.70 0.93
CA ASN A 124 12.17 14.04 -0.45
C ASN A 124 11.62 12.81 -1.18
N ALA A 125 12.21 11.62 -0.96
CA ALA A 125 11.72 10.38 -1.56
C ALA A 125 10.25 10.08 -1.20
N LEU A 126 9.84 10.38 0.05
CA LEU A 126 8.45 10.19 0.50
C LEU A 126 7.46 11.28 0.04
N LYS A 127 7.94 12.45 -0.35
CA LYS A 127 7.10 13.62 -0.68
C LYS A 127 6.98 13.87 -2.17
N ASP A 128 8.06 13.65 -2.90
CA ASP A 128 8.21 14.11 -4.28
C ASP A 128 7.90 12.99 -5.31
N TYR A 129 7.63 11.77 -4.84
CA TYR A 129 7.38 10.60 -5.66
C TYR A 129 6.06 9.92 -5.27
N ASP A 130 5.41 9.31 -6.27
CA ASP A 130 4.14 8.61 -6.08
C ASP A 130 4.34 7.18 -5.57
N ILE A 131 5.53 6.61 -5.82
CA ILE A 131 5.91 5.25 -5.39
C ILE A 131 7.30 5.30 -4.74
N PHE A 132 7.43 4.62 -3.60
CA PHE A 132 8.69 4.50 -2.87
C PHE A 132 8.95 3.03 -2.54
N LEU A 133 10.14 2.52 -2.87
CA LEU A 133 10.59 1.14 -2.60
C LEU A 133 11.83 1.09 -1.70
#